data_AF-A0A4Q3UYH4-F1
#
_entry.id   AF-A0A4Q3UYH4-F1
#
_cell.length_a   1.000
_cell.length_b   1.000
_cell.length_c   1.000
_cell.angle_alpha   90.00
_cell.angle_beta   90.00
_cell.angle_gamma   90.00
#
_symmetry.space_group_name_H-M   'P 1'
#
loop_
_entity.id
_entity.type
_entity.pdbx_description
1 polymer ?
#
loop_
_entity_poly.entity_id
_entity_poly.type
_entity_poly.pdbx_seq_one_letter_code
_entity_poly.pdbx_strand_id
1 'polypeptide(L)' 'DVIAQSQNWVMVKVDGDKRADVARAYGVSGFPTIVFAENTGKPIDIVPGFAPAPEFVTIMQGAFSKWTPPTSA' A
#
# COMPACT_ATOMS: atom_id res chain seq x y z
N ASP A 1 -13.25 1.48 -10.36
CA ASP A 1 -13.00 2.92 -10.17
C ASP A 1 -12.12 3.10 -8.94
N VAL A 2 -11.14 4.02 -8.98
CA VAL A 2 -10.15 4.22 -7.90
C VAL A 2 -10.79 4.88 -6.68
N ILE A 3 -11.70 5.84 -6.88
CA ILE A 3 -12.34 6.58 -5.78
C ILE A 3 -13.23 5.64 -4.97
N ALA A 4 -14.04 4.82 -5.64
CA ALA A 4 -14.85 3.81 -4.96
C ALA A 4 -13.98 2.79 -4.23
N GLN A 5 -12.89 2.32 -4.86
CA GLN A 5 -12.02 1.30 -4.26
C GLN A 5 -11.26 1.82 -3.04
N SER A 6 -10.86 3.09 -3.01
CA SER A 6 -10.10 3.68 -1.90
C SER A 6 -10.89 3.80 -0.60
N GLN A 7 -12.23 3.77 -0.65
CA GLN A 7 -13.08 3.77 0.56
C GLN A 7 -12.86 2.53 1.44
N ASN A 8 -12.34 1.43 0.87
CA ASN A 8 -12.02 0.21 1.61
C ASN A 8 -10.64 0.26 2.28
N TRP A 9 -9.90 1.35 2.15
CA TRP A 9 -8.52 1.49 2.63
C TRP A 9 -8.36 2.71 3.51
N VAL A 10 -7.45 2.61 4.48
CA VAL A 10 -6.95 3.79 5.20
C VAL A 10 -5.82 4.40 4.39
N MET A 11 -6.04 5.61 3.88
CA MET A 11 -5.07 6.28 3.01
C MET A 11 -4.07 7.10 3.82
N VAL A 12 -2.79 6.73 3.71
CA VAL A 12 -1.69 7.41 4.39
C VAL A 12 -0.72 7.96 3.36
N LYS A 13 -0.32 9.21 3.52
CA LYS A 13 0.74 9.84 2.73
C LYS A 13 1.97 10.00 3.61
N VAL A 14 3.10 9.45 3.17
CA VAL A 14 4.39 9.56 3.84
C VAL A 14 5.35 10.34 2.95
N ASP A 15 5.98 11.37 3.51
CA ASP A 15 7.10 12.06 2.90
C ASP A 15 8.37 11.26 3.20
N GLY A 16 8.85 10.50 2.23
CA GLY A 16 9.99 9.58 2.41
C GLY A 16 11.33 10.29 2.61
N ASP A 17 11.46 11.53 2.14
CA ASP A 17 12.66 12.34 2.39
C ASP A 17 12.73 12.78 3.86
N LYS A 18 11.58 13.10 4.46
CA LYS A 18 11.48 13.43 5.90
C LYS A 18 11.42 12.21 6.81
N ARG A 19 10.92 11.08 6.31
CA ARG A 19 10.76 9.81 7.05
C ARG A 19 11.59 8.70 6.42
N ALA A 20 12.89 8.95 6.35
CA ALA A 20 13.85 7.99 5.82
C ALA A 20 13.96 6.71 6.66
N ASP A 21 13.51 6.73 7.93
CA ASP A 21 13.32 5.55 8.77
C ASP A 21 12.24 4.62 8.20
N VAL A 22 11.08 5.19 7.86
CA VAL A 22 9.94 4.46 7.28
C VAL A 22 10.29 3.99 5.87
N ALA A 23 10.86 4.87 5.03
CA ALA A 23 11.25 4.52 3.66
C ALA A 23 12.21 3.31 3.65
N ARG A 24 13.21 3.29 4.53
CA ARG A 24 14.13 2.14 4.67
C ARG A 24 13.45 0.90 5.20
N ALA A 25 12.57 1.02 6.21
CA ALA A 25 11.86 -0.12 6.80
C ALA A 25 11.01 -0.87 5.78
N TYR A 26 10.45 -0.16 4.80
CA TYR A 26 9.68 -0.74 3.69
C TYR A 26 10.49 -0.96 2.41
N GLY A 27 11.82 -0.82 2.45
CA GLY A 27 12.68 -1.09 1.29
C GLY A 27 12.48 -0.15 0.10
N VAL A 28 12.00 1.08 0.34
CA VAL A 28 11.76 2.07 -0.72
C VAL A 28 13.08 2.53 -1.33
N SER A 29 13.27 2.26 -2.63
CA SER A 29 14.46 2.66 -3.40
C SER A 29 14.22 3.83 -4.35
N GLY A 30 12.96 4.24 -4.54
CA GLY A 30 12.58 5.33 -5.43
C GLY A 30 11.13 5.76 -5.21
N PHE A 31 10.81 6.98 -5.62
CA PHE A 31 9.47 7.55 -5.49
C PHE A 31 8.77 7.70 -6.85
N PRO A 32 7.43 7.56 -6.91
CA PRO A 32 6.56 7.07 -5.83
C PRO A 32 6.74 5.57 -5.59
N THR A 33 6.42 5.10 -4.38
CA THR A 33 6.25 3.68 -4.05
C THR A 33 4.98 3.53 -3.22
N ILE A 34 4.11 2.60 -3.60
CA ILE A 34 2.85 2.32 -2.91
C ILE A 34 3.04 1.07 -2.06
N VAL A 35 2.68 1.16 -0.79
CA VAL A 35 2.74 0.04 0.16
C VAL A 35 1.33 -0.27 0.62
N PHE A 36 0.91 -1.52 0.42
CA PHE A 36 -0.27 -2.09 1.06
C PHE A 36 0.18 -2.79 2.33
N ALA A 37 -0.43 -2.46 3.47
CA ALA A 37 -0.02 -3.00 4.76
C ALA A 37 -1.23 -3.36 5.63
N GLU A 38 -1.01 -4.35 6.50
CA GLU A 38 -1.93 -4.69 7.59
C GLU A 38 -1.96 -3.57 8.63
N ASN A 39 -2.94 -3.62 9.55
CA ASN A 39 -3.01 -2.68 10.67
C ASN A 39 -1.78 -2.74 11.62
N THR A 40 -1.02 -3.83 11.58
CA THR A 40 0.24 -4.03 12.32
C THR A 40 1.44 -3.33 11.66
N GLY A 41 1.28 -2.80 10.45
CA GLY A 41 2.36 -2.27 9.62
C GLY A 41 3.11 -3.35 8.83
N LYS A 42 2.70 -4.62 8.89
CA LYS A 42 3.29 -5.66 8.04
C LYS A 42 2.88 -5.43 6.58
N PRO A 43 3.83 -5.39 5.63
CA PRO A 43 3.52 -5.21 4.21
C PRO A 43 2.81 -6.45 3.65
N ILE A 44 1.70 -6.19 2.95
CA ILE A 44 0.94 -7.15 2.14
C ILE A 44 1.51 -7.17 0.71
N ASP A 45 1.76 -5.99 0.15
CA ASP A 45 2.32 -5.82 -1.19
C ASP A 45 3.05 -4.47 -1.32
N ILE A 46 4.06 -4.41 -2.17
CA ILE A 46 4.86 -3.20 -2.43
C ILE A 46 4.96 -3.00 -3.93
N VAL A 47 4.49 -1.85 -4.39
CA VAL A 47 4.45 -1.49 -5.80
C VAL A 47 5.39 -0.30 -6.03
N PRO A 48 6.59 -0.54 -6.57
CA PRO A 48 7.49 0.54 -6.94
C PRO A 48 6.97 1.26 -8.19
N GLY A 49 7.07 2.59 -8.20
CA GLY A 49 6.72 3.42 -9.34
C GLY A 49 5.25 3.80 -9.42
N PHE A 50 4.90 4.40 -10.56
CA PHE A 50 3.56 4.90 -10.84
C PHE A 50 2.70 3.83 -11.54
N ALA A 51 1.42 3.76 -11.17
CA ALA A 51 0.42 2.93 -11.84
C ALA A 51 -0.75 3.80 -12.36
N PRO A 52 -1.17 3.66 -13.62
CA PRO A 52 -2.38 4.29 -14.14
C PRO A 52 -3.65 3.83 -13.39
N ALA A 53 -4.67 4.67 -13.37
CA ALA A 53 -5.92 4.42 -12.63
C ALA A 53 -6.56 3.03 -12.86
N PRO A 54 -6.77 2.53 -14.10
CA PRO A 54 -7.39 1.22 -14.29
C PRO A 54 -6.53 0.07 -13.75
N GLU A 55 -5.21 0.14 -13.94
CA GLU A 55 -4.27 -0.85 -13.41
C GLU A 55 -4.21 -0.81 -11.88
N PHE A 56 -4.24 0.40 -11.31
CA PHE A 56 -4.20 0.60 -9.87
C PHE A 56 -5.40 -0.04 -9.17
N VAL A 57 -6.59 -0.04 -9.77
CA VAL A 57 -7.76 -0.76 -9.23
C VAL A 57 -7.47 -2.25 -9.12
N THR A 58 -6.89 -2.86 -10.15
CA THR A 58 -6.53 -4.29 -10.16
C THR A 58 -5.48 -4.60 -9.09
N ILE A 59 -4.49 -3.72 -8.93
CA ILE A 59 -3.47 -3.84 -7.88
C ILE A 59 -4.12 -3.81 -6.49
N MET A 60 -5.00 -2.85 -6.22
CA MET A 60 -5.71 -2.74 -4.93
C MET A 60 -6.52 -4.02 -4.64
N GLN A 61 -7.23 -4.55 -5.64
CA GLN A 61 -8.00 -5.80 -5.48
C GLN A 61 -7.09 -7.01 -5.23
N GLY A 62 -5.96 -7.08 -5.93
CA GLY A 62 -4.95 -8.12 -5.75
C GLY A 62 -4.35 -8.10 -4.35
N ALA A 63 -3.98 -6.92 -3.85
CA ALA A 63 -3.49 -6.74 -2.48
C ALA A 63 -4.54 -7.16 -1.45
N PHE A 64 -5.81 -6.76 -1.62
CA PHE A 64 -6.89 -7.15 -0.72
C PHE A 64 -7.12 -8.66 -0.68
N SER A 65 -6.99 -9.33 -1.83
CA SER A 65 -7.16 -10.79 -1.93
C SER A 65 -6.04 -11.58 -1.24
N LYS A 66 -4.85 -10.98 -1.11
CA LYS A 66 -3.71 -11.54 -0.36
C LYS A 66 -3.84 -11.33 1.15
N TRP A 67 -4.62 -10.33 1.57
CA TRP A 67 -4.82 -10.03 2.98
C TRP A 67 -5.70 -11.08 3.64
N THR A 68 -5.22 -11.62 4.75
CA THR A 68 -6.00 -12.52 5.60
C THR A 68 -6.40 -11.75 6.85
N PRO A 69 -7.71 -11.69 7.18
CA PRO A 69 -8.14 -11.02 8.40
C PRO A 69 -7.52 -11.75 9.60
N PRO A 70 -7.02 -11.03 10.61
CA PRO A 70 -6.57 -11.67 11.84
C PRO A 70 -7.76 -12.45 12.39
N THR A 71 -7.61 -13.77 12.51
CA THR A 71 -8.63 -14.60 13.15
C THR A 71 -8.84 -14.06 14.55
N SER A 72 -10.00 -13.48 14.80
CA SER A 72 -10.39 -13.04 16.13
C SER A 72 -10.27 -14.23 17.08
N ALA A 73 -9.31 -14.17 18.00
CA ALA A 73 -9.27 -15.04 19.17
C ALA A 73 -10.31 -14.55 20.19
#